data_AF-K1SE12-F1
#
_entry.id   AF-K1SE12-F1
#
_cell.length_a   1.000
_cell.length_b   1.000
_cell.length_c   1.000
_cell.angle_alpha   90.00
_cell.angle_beta   90.00
_cell.angle_gamma   90.00
#
_symmetry.space_group_name_H-M   'P 1'
#
loop_
_entity.id
_entity.type
_entity.pdbx_description
1 polymer ?
#
loop_
_entity_poly.entity_id
_entity_poly.type
_entity_poly.pdbx_seq_one_letter_code
_entity_poly.pdbx_strand_id
1 'polypeptide(L)'
;MFQYDPELSGAVAKNLLTERIDLLKPIGRKRRTGSKAMTDTDMKYIRLYLEKTYGLTSEKKIADAADLAADANSYHPIRDYLNGLVWDGKERIRYCLRHFLGADTDNYTFQSLRLFLLGAIHRAFCPGCKFEVMLCLVGGQGAGKSTFFRLLAVKDEWFSDDLR
;
A
#
# COMPACT_ATOMS: atom_id res chain seq x y z
N MET A 1 -10.49 -19.55 14.86
CA MET A 1 -9.24 -20.29 15.16
C MET A 1 -8.01 -19.49 14.74
N PHE A 2 -7.86 -19.07 13.48
CA PHE A 2 -6.75 -18.17 13.07
C PHE A 2 -6.55 -16.95 13.98
N GLN A 3 -7.63 -16.29 14.40
CA GLN A 3 -7.55 -15.11 15.29
C GLN A 3 -7.08 -15.41 16.72
N TYR A 4 -7.17 -16.66 17.18
CA TYR A 4 -6.85 -17.05 18.57
C TYR A 4 -5.62 -17.96 18.66
N ASP A 5 -5.15 -18.48 17.52
CA ASP A 5 -3.96 -19.32 17.45
C ASP A 5 -2.69 -18.47 17.68
N PRO A 6 -1.77 -18.89 18.56
CA PRO A 6 -0.59 -18.09 18.90
C PRO A 6 0.33 -17.83 17.71
N GLU A 7 0.45 -18.78 16.78
CA GLU A 7 1.32 -18.66 15.61
C GLU A 7 0.61 -17.85 14.50
N LEU A 8 -0.67 -18.09 14.27
CA LEU A 8 -1.41 -17.54 13.12
C LEU A 8 -2.17 -16.23 13.40
N SER A 9 -2.42 -15.87 14.67
CA SER A 9 -3.18 -14.67 15.02
C SER A 9 -2.47 -13.39 14.56
N GLY A 10 -3.15 -12.58 13.74
CA GLY A 10 -2.58 -11.39 13.10
C GLY A 10 -1.50 -11.67 12.06
N ALA A 11 -1.29 -12.94 11.67
CA ALA A 11 -0.31 -13.29 10.64
C ALA A 11 -0.79 -12.92 9.24
N VAL A 12 -2.05 -13.24 8.92
CA VAL A 12 -2.68 -12.97 7.63
C VAL A 12 -3.51 -11.70 7.69
N ALA A 13 -3.36 -10.86 6.67
CA ALA A 13 -4.09 -9.60 6.54
C ALA A 13 -4.37 -9.30 5.07
N LYS A 14 -5.57 -8.81 4.76
CA LYS A 14 -5.91 -8.36 3.42
C LYS A 14 -5.33 -6.96 3.18
N ASN A 15 -4.52 -6.83 2.14
CA ASN A 15 -3.98 -5.56 1.69
C ASN A 15 -4.95 -4.91 0.70
N LEU A 16 -5.66 -3.88 1.15
CA LEU A 16 -6.70 -3.18 0.39
C LEU A 16 -6.15 -2.37 -0.82
N LEU A 17 -4.83 -2.17 -0.91
CA LEU A 17 -4.22 -1.55 -2.09
C LEU A 17 -4.03 -2.57 -3.22
N THR A 18 -3.62 -3.79 -2.88
CA THR A 18 -3.27 -4.83 -3.87
C THR A 18 -4.35 -5.91 -4.03
N GLU A 19 -5.35 -5.91 -3.16
CA GLU A 19 -6.39 -6.95 -3.00
C GLU A 19 -5.82 -8.36 -2.76
N ARG A 20 -4.59 -8.44 -2.24
CA ARG A 20 -3.92 -9.71 -1.90
C ARG A 20 -3.89 -9.93 -0.39
N ILE A 21 -3.70 -11.18 0.01
CA ILE A 21 -3.41 -11.52 1.40
C ILE A 21 -1.90 -11.40 1.61
N ASP A 22 -1.51 -10.61 2.60
CA ASP A 22 -0.15 -10.47 3.06
C ASP A 22 0.08 -11.25 4.36
N LEU A 23 1.33 -11.67 4.56
CA LEU A 23 1.83 -12.15 5.84
C LEU A 23 2.55 -11.01 6.56
N LEU A 24 1.94 -10.50 7.64
CA LEU A 24 2.47 -9.38 8.42
C LEU A 24 3.50 -9.80 9.48
N LYS A 25 3.46 -11.07 9.92
CA LYS A 25 4.46 -11.67 10.80
C LYS A 25 4.90 -13.04 10.32
N PRO A 26 6.09 -13.52 10.74
CA PRO A 26 6.52 -14.88 10.48
C PRO A 26 5.55 -15.91 11.11
N ILE A 27 5.39 -17.05 10.44
CA ILE A 27 4.57 -18.19 10.87
C ILE A 27 5.46 -19.43 11.09
N GLY A 28 6.60 -19.27 11.78
CA GLY A 28 7.51 -20.40 12.05
C GLY A 28 8.34 -20.92 10.85
N ARG A 29 8.13 -20.38 9.64
CA ARG A 29 8.88 -20.72 8.42
C ARG A 29 9.79 -19.58 7.96
N LYS A 30 11.04 -19.90 7.58
CA LYS A 30 11.94 -18.94 6.90
C LYS A 30 11.45 -18.68 5.47
N ARG A 31 11.12 -17.43 5.16
CA ARG A 31 10.80 -16.98 3.79
C ARG A 31 12.07 -16.60 3.03
N ARG A 32 12.07 -16.82 1.72
CA ARG A 32 13.00 -16.13 0.82
C ARG A 32 12.55 -14.67 0.77
N THR A 33 13.46 -13.76 1.11
CA THR A 33 13.21 -12.34 1.32
C THR A 33 12.62 -11.67 0.07
N GLY A 34 11.66 -10.75 0.26
CA GLY A 34 11.28 -9.77 -0.77
C GLY A 34 9.81 -9.37 -0.80
N SER A 35 8.86 -10.30 -0.57
CA SER A 35 7.42 -10.02 -0.72
C SER A 35 6.63 -10.28 0.55
N LYS A 36 5.70 -9.39 0.90
CA LYS A 36 4.72 -9.61 1.97
C LYS A 36 3.60 -10.55 1.53
N ALA A 37 3.29 -10.60 0.23
CA ALA A 37 2.20 -11.41 -0.31
C ALA A 37 2.35 -12.87 0.09
N MET A 38 1.26 -13.44 0.62
CA MET A 38 1.16 -14.84 0.96
C MET A 38 1.31 -15.69 -0.30
N THR A 39 2.10 -16.75 -0.22
CA THR A 39 2.32 -17.68 -1.33
C THR A 39 1.59 -19.00 -1.10
N ASP A 40 1.41 -19.80 -2.16
CA ASP A 40 0.88 -21.16 -2.04
C ASP A 40 1.69 -22.03 -1.08
N THR A 41 3.00 -21.79 -0.96
CA THR A 41 3.84 -22.55 -0.03
C THR A 41 3.56 -22.16 1.41
N ASP A 42 3.19 -20.92 1.67
CA ASP A 42 2.78 -20.48 3.01
C ASP A 42 1.42 -21.10 3.38
N MET A 43 0.47 -21.15 2.43
CA MET A 43 -0.80 -21.87 2.63
C MET A 43 -0.60 -23.36 2.91
N LYS A 44 0.31 -24.04 2.19
CA LYS A 44 0.68 -25.44 2.46
C LYS A 44 1.26 -25.62 3.86
N TYR A 45 2.10 -24.70 4.32
CA TYR A 45 2.65 -24.74 5.67
C TYR A 45 1.55 -24.57 6.72
N ILE A 46 0.65 -23.59 6.55
CA ILE A 46 -0.48 -23.36 7.45
C ILE A 46 -1.36 -24.60 7.55
N ARG A 47 -1.66 -25.27 6.41
CA ARG A 47 -2.41 -26.53 6.41
C ARG A 47 -1.70 -27.61 7.24
N LEU A 48 -0.41 -27.84 6.99
CA LEU A 48 0.36 -28.85 7.72
C LEU A 48 0.43 -28.54 9.23
N TYR A 49 0.58 -27.27 9.60
CA TYR A 49 0.59 -26.82 10.99
C TYR A 49 -0.75 -27.10 11.68
N LEU A 50 -1.86 -26.76 11.03
CA LEU A 50 -3.21 -26.97 11.57
C LEU A 50 -3.60 -28.44 11.63
N GLU A 51 -3.15 -29.25 10.68
CA GLU A 51 -3.29 -30.69 10.71
C GLU A 51 -2.56 -31.29 11.91
N LYS A 52 -1.29 -30.92 12.13
CA LYS A 52 -0.50 -31.45 13.25
C LYS A 52 -0.98 -30.98 14.62
N THR A 53 -1.46 -29.75 14.72
CA THR A 53 -1.81 -29.13 16.02
C THR A 53 -3.25 -29.43 16.41
N TYR A 54 -4.18 -29.45 15.44
CA TYR A 54 -5.62 -29.55 15.69
C TYR A 54 -6.32 -30.70 14.93
N GLY A 55 -5.58 -31.50 14.15
CA GLY A 55 -6.17 -32.61 13.37
C GLY A 55 -7.02 -32.16 12.19
N LEU A 56 -6.88 -30.90 11.73
CA LEU A 56 -7.71 -30.35 10.67
C LEU A 56 -7.15 -30.67 9.29
N THR A 57 -7.90 -31.44 8.51
CA THR A 57 -7.50 -31.92 7.18
C THR A 57 -8.30 -31.28 6.03
N SER A 58 -9.37 -30.55 6.32
CA SER A 58 -10.23 -29.96 5.31
C SER A 58 -9.58 -28.71 4.70
N GLU A 59 -8.98 -28.86 3.51
CA GLU A 59 -8.30 -27.76 2.82
C GLU A 59 -9.23 -26.55 2.58
N LYS A 60 -10.47 -26.81 2.16
CA LYS A 60 -11.44 -25.76 1.88
C LYS A 60 -11.76 -24.93 3.12
N LYS A 61 -12.05 -25.59 4.25
CA LYS A 61 -12.34 -24.89 5.51
C LYS A 61 -11.15 -24.09 6.02
N ILE A 62 -9.93 -24.58 5.81
CA ILE A 62 -8.70 -23.88 6.20
C ILE A 62 -8.52 -22.63 5.33
N ALA A 63 -8.73 -22.73 4.02
CA ALA A 63 -8.67 -21.58 3.12
C ALA A 63 -9.73 -20.54 3.47
N ASP A 64 -11.00 -20.93 3.61
CA ASP A 64 -12.10 -20.04 3.98
C ASP A 64 -11.81 -19.32 5.32
N ALA A 65 -11.24 -20.03 6.30
CA ALA A 65 -10.87 -19.46 7.60
C ALA A 65 -9.69 -18.49 7.51
N ALA A 66 -8.71 -18.75 6.63
CA ALA A 66 -7.59 -17.85 6.38
C ALA A 66 -8.07 -16.57 5.69
N ASP A 67 -8.97 -16.68 4.71
CA ASP A 67 -9.55 -15.55 3.99
C ASP A 67 -10.36 -14.66 4.94
N LEU A 68 -11.22 -15.24 5.78
CA LEU A 68 -11.98 -14.49 6.78
C LEU A 68 -11.07 -13.81 7.82
N ALA A 69 -9.99 -14.48 8.23
CA ALA A 69 -9.03 -13.88 9.15
C ALA A 69 -8.25 -12.74 8.49
N ALA A 70 -7.90 -12.87 7.22
CA ALA A 70 -7.23 -11.82 6.47
C ALA A 70 -8.15 -10.59 6.29
N ASP A 71 -9.41 -10.82 5.95
CA ASP A 71 -10.41 -9.76 5.80
C ASP A 71 -10.64 -9.00 7.11
N ALA A 72 -10.75 -9.72 8.24
CA ALA A 72 -10.86 -9.11 9.56
C ALA A 72 -9.63 -8.25 9.95
N ASN A 73 -8.46 -8.59 9.42
CA ASN A 73 -7.20 -7.86 9.63
C ASN A 73 -6.85 -6.93 8.45
N SER A 74 -7.84 -6.51 7.66
CA SER A 74 -7.62 -5.67 6.48
C SER A 74 -6.87 -4.38 6.82
N TYR A 75 -5.98 -3.96 5.94
CA TYR A 75 -5.20 -2.74 6.10
C TYR A 75 -4.94 -2.06 4.74
N HIS A 76 -4.65 -0.76 4.76
CA HIS A 76 -4.32 -0.03 3.54
C HIS A 76 -2.98 0.68 3.70
N PRO A 77 -1.89 0.18 3.09
CA PRO A 77 -0.52 0.62 3.40
C PRO A 77 -0.31 2.13 3.22
N ILE A 78 -0.91 2.73 2.19
CA ILE A 78 -0.84 4.19 1.96
C ILE A 78 -1.60 4.98 3.03
N ARG A 79 -2.81 4.53 3.43
CA ARG A 79 -3.58 5.23 4.47
C ARG A 79 -2.87 5.14 5.81
N ASP A 80 -2.37 3.96 6.15
CA ASP A 80 -1.63 3.74 7.40
C ASP A 80 -0.37 4.60 7.45
N TYR A 81 0.35 4.70 6.33
CA TYR A 81 1.49 5.61 6.21
C TYR A 81 1.07 7.08 6.41
N LEU A 82 0.05 7.55 5.69
CA LEU A 82 -0.43 8.94 5.77
C LEU A 82 -0.95 9.30 7.16
N ASN A 83 -1.68 8.39 7.82
CA ASN A 83 -2.18 8.59 9.18
C ASN A 83 -1.07 8.62 10.23
N GLY A 84 0.08 7.99 9.96
CA GLY A 84 1.24 8.01 10.84
C GLY A 84 2.12 9.27 10.70
N LEU A 85 1.86 10.13 9.73
CA LEU A 85 2.65 11.35 9.51
C LEU A 85 2.30 12.44 10.52
N VAL A 86 3.34 13.13 11.00
CA VAL A 86 3.21 14.34 11.83
C VAL A 86 3.76 15.51 11.03
N TRP A 87 2.96 16.58 10.90
CA TRP A 87 3.40 17.77 10.19
C TRP A 87 4.44 18.54 11.03
N ASP A 88 5.55 18.91 10.39
CA ASP A 88 6.67 19.61 11.02
C ASP A 88 6.59 21.14 10.89
N GLY A 89 5.44 21.68 10.45
CA GLY A 89 5.22 23.13 10.30
C GLY A 89 5.83 23.76 9.05
N LYS A 90 6.54 23.01 8.20
CA LYS A 90 7.18 23.57 6.99
C LYS A 90 6.30 23.42 5.75
N GLU A 91 6.08 24.52 5.04
CA GLU A 91 5.24 24.60 3.84
C GLU A 91 5.92 24.07 2.56
N ARG A 92 6.31 22.79 2.54
CA ARG A 92 7.06 22.20 1.42
C ARG A 92 6.30 22.20 0.09
N ILE A 93 4.97 22.04 0.12
CA ILE A 93 4.15 21.97 -1.10
C ILE A 93 4.28 23.26 -1.93
N ARG A 94 4.40 24.43 -1.29
CA ARG A 94 4.49 25.73 -1.96
C ARG A 94 5.67 25.86 -2.91
N TYR A 95 6.81 25.26 -2.56
CA TYR A 95 8.05 25.37 -3.31
C TYR A 95 8.47 24.06 -3.99
N CYS A 96 7.64 23.02 -3.89
CA CYS A 96 7.96 21.67 -4.33
C CYS A 96 8.26 21.60 -5.84
N LEU A 97 7.36 22.12 -6.68
CA LEU A 97 7.56 22.11 -8.14
C LEU A 97 8.77 22.96 -8.56
N ARG A 98 9.03 24.09 -7.90
CA ARG A 98 10.24 24.89 -8.15
C ARG A 98 11.50 24.12 -7.78
N HIS A 99 11.52 23.50 -6.61
CA HIS A 99 12.70 22.80 -6.09
C HIS A 99 13.08 21.59 -6.96
N PHE A 100 12.11 20.81 -7.42
CA PHE A 100 12.39 19.58 -8.16
C PHE A 100 12.33 19.72 -9.68
N LEU A 101 11.51 20.64 -10.21
CA LEU A 101 11.23 20.74 -11.64
C LEU A 101 11.52 22.13 -12.23
N GLY A 102 11.98 23.09 -11.41
CA GLY A 102 12.29 24.44 -11.86
C GLY A 102 11.07 25.28 -12.24
N ALA A 103 9.86 24.90 -11.81
CA ALA A 103 8.64 25.65 -12.07
C ALA A 103 8.59 27.00 -11.31
N ASP A 104 7.68 27.86 -11.73
CA ASP A 104 7.42 29.14 -11.06
C ASP A 104 6.82 28.96 -9.64
N THR A 105 6.94 30.02 -8.83
CA THR A 105 6.38 30.07 -7.46
C THR A 105 5.10 30.89 -7.36
N ASP A 106 4.42 31.05 -8.48
CA ASP A 106 3.15 31.75 -8.53
C ASP A 106 2.03 30.94 -7.85
N ASN A 107 0.93 31.62 -7.53
CA ASN A 107 -0.19 31.00 -6.83
C ASN A 107 -0.87 29.91 -7.67
N TYR A 108 -0.91 30.02 -9.00
CA TYR A 108 -1.53 29.02 -9.85
C TYR A 108 -0.74 27.71 -9.82
N THR A 109 0.59 27.76 -9.94
CA THR A 109 1.46 26.59 -9.83
C THR A 109 1.31 25.90 -8.47
N PHE A 110 1.29 26.67 -7.38
CA PHE A 110 1.08 26.13 -6.03
C PHE A 110 -0.30 25.47 -5.87
N GLN A 111 -1.38 26.15 -6.27
CA GLN A 111 -2.74 25.62 -6.12
C GLN A 111 -2.97 24.40 -7.00
N SER A 112 -2.37 24.35 -8.19
CA SER A 112 -2.45 23.18 -9.09
C SER A 112 -1.86 21.93 -8.44
N LEU A 113 -0.65 22.02 -7.87
CA LEU A 113 -0.06 20.89 -7.14
C LEU A 113 -0.87 20.54 -5.88
N ARG A 114 -1.26 21.56 -5.10
CA ARG A 114 -2.03 21.35 -3.86
C ARG A 114 -3.34 20.60 -4.13
N LEU A 115 -4.10 21.02 -5.14
CA LEU A 115 -5.35 20.39 -5.54
C LEU A 115 -5.12 18.94 -5.98
N PHE A 116 -4.10 18.69 -6.81
CA PHE A 116 -3.74 17.34 -7.25
C PHE A 116 -3.41 16.42 -6.06
N LEU A 117 -2.55 16.87 -5.13
CA LEU A 117 -2.17 16.09 -3.95
C LEU A 117 -3.36 15.83 -3.02
N LEU A 118 -4.17 16.84 -2.74
CA LEU A 118 -5.37 16.68 -1.91
C LEU A 118 -6.39 15.73 -2.57
N GLY A 119 -6.56 15.81 -3.89
CA GLY A 119 -7.41 14.89 -4.64
C GLY A 119 -6.92 13.45 -4.57
N ALA A 120 -5.61 13.22 -4.73
CA ALA A 120 -5.01 11.90 -4.59
C ALA A 120 -5.20 11.32 -3.18
N ILE A 121 -4.97 12.12 -2.14
CA ILE A 121 -5.22 11.73 -0.74
C ILE A 121 -6.71 11.41 -0.55
N HIS A 122 -7.60 12.29 -0.99
CA HIS A 122 -9.05 12.07 -0.84
C HIS A 122 -9.51 10.78 -1.52
N ARG A 123 -8.99 10.44 -2.71
CA ARG A 123 -9.27 9.16 -3.38
C ARG A 123 -8.76 7.95 -2.61
N ALA A 124 -7.58 8.08 -1.99
CA ALA A 124 -7.06 7.01 -1.15
C ALA A 124 -8.00 6.74 0.04
N PHE A 125 -8.51 7.78 0.71
CA PHE A 125 -9.39 7.64 1.90
C PHE A 125 -10.86 7.39 1.58
N CYS A 126 -11.36 7.88 0.44
CA CYS A 126 -12.74 7.72 -0.02
C CYS A 126 -12.75 7.03 -1.40
N PRO A 127 -12.62 5.70 -1.46
CA PRO A 127 -12.67 4.95 -2.72
C PRO A 127 -13.97 5.22 -3.48
N GLY A 128 -13.89 5.32 -4.81
CA GLY A 128 -15.04 5.63 -5.66
C GLY A 128 -15.38 7.12 -5.76
N CYS A 129 -14.70 8.01 -5.03
CA CYS A 129 -14.91 9.44 -5.20
C CYS A 129 -14.42 9.93 -6.57
N LYS A 130 -15.20 10.82 -7.19
CA LYS A 130 -14.91 11.41 -8.49
C LYS A 130 -13.86 12.52 -8.35
N PHE A 131 -12.81 12.47 -9.17
CA PHE A 131 -11.78 13.51 -9.27
C PHE A 131 -11.29 13.57 -10.72
N GLU A 132 -11.62 14.65 -11.43
CA GLU A 132 -11.39 14.82 -12.87
C GLU A 132 -10.30 15.86 -13.18
N VAL A 133 -9.39 16.10 -12.22
CA VAL A 133 -8.31 17.06 -12.40
C VAL A 133 -7.01 16.30 -12.68
N MET A 134 -6.36 16.64 -13.79
CA MET A 134 -5.06 16.11 -14.18
C MET A 134 -3.99 17.20 -14.04
N LEU A 135 -2.90 16.88 -13.34
CA LEU A 135 -1.74 17.77 -13.26
C LEU A 135 -0.87 17.62 -14.51
N CYS A 136 -0.82 18.65 -15.34
CA CYS A 136 0.01 18.67 -16.54
C CYS A 136 1.36 19.34 -16.27
N LEU A 137 2.45 18.57 -16.26
CA LEU A 137 3.81 19.09 -16.11
C LEU A 137 4.47 19.25 -17.49
N VAL A 138 4.60 20.50 -17.94
CA VAL A 138 5.24 20.83 -19.22
C VAL A 138 6.70 21.22 -18.98
N GLY A 139 7.61 20.59 -19.71
CA GLY A 139 9.04 20.85 -19.63
C GLY A 139 9.82 19.88 -20.51
N GLY A 140 11.10 20.16 -20.73
CA GLY A 140 11.97 19.37 -21.61
C GLY A 140 12.02 17.88 -21.28
N GLN A 141 12.49 17.08 -22.24
CA GLN A 141 12.83 15.68 -22.00
C GLN A 141 13.94 15.61 -20.94
N GLY A 142 13.85 14.64 -20.02
CA GLY A 142 14.83 14.52 -18.93
C GLY A 142 14.64 15.51 -17.78
N ALA A 143 13.58 16.33 -17.76
CA ALA A 143 13.28 17.27 -16.67
C ALA A 143 12.90 16.62 -15.32
N GLY A 144 13.09 15.30 -15.15
CA GLY A 144 12.84 14.61 -13.87
C GLY A 144 11.38 14.36 -13.49
N LYS A 145 10.42 14.55 -14.42
CA LYS A 145 8.96 14.39 -14.15
C LYS A 145 8.60 13.02 -13.58
N SER A 146 9.07 11.91 -14.18
CA SER A 146 8.80 10.56 -13.66
C SER A 146 9.48 10.33 -12.31
N THR A 147 10.70 10.82 -12.14
CA THR A 147 11.44 10.75 -10.87
C THR A 147 10.71 11.49 -9.76
N PHE A 148 10.13 12.64 -10.04
CA PHE A 148 9.32 13.40 -9.09
C PHE A 148 8.13 12.59 -8.56
N PHE A 149 7.37 11.96 -9.44
CA PHE A 149 6.24 11.10 -9.02
C PHE A 149 6.69 9.83 -8.32
N ARG A 150 7.82 9.23 -8.72
CA ARG A 150 8.42 8.09 -8.01
C ARG A 150 8.82 8.46 -6.58
N LEU A 151 9.36 9.65 -6.37
CA LEU A 151 9.67 10.17 -5.03
C LEU A 151 8.40 10.46 -4.22
N LEU A 152 7.35 11.00 -4.86
CA LEU A 152 6.05 11.22 -4.19
C LEU A 152 5.38 9.92 -3.73
N ALA A 153 5.63 8.81 -4.42
CA ALA A 153 5.12 7.50 -4.02
C ALA A 153 5.76 6.99 -2.72
N VAL A 154 6.84 7.60 -2.23
CA VAL A 154 7.60 7.25 -1.01
C VAL A 154 8.31 5.90 -1.07
N LYS A 155 7.64 4.87 -1.58
CA LYS A 155 8.18 3.53 -1.82
C LYS A 155 8.00 3.16 -3.29
N ASP A 156 9.02 2.53 -3.84
CA ASP A 156 9.00 2.05 -5.22
C ASP A 156 7.85 1.06 -5.49
N GLU A 157 7.45 0.26 -4.49
CA GLU A 157 6.32 -0.68 -4.60
C GLU A 157 4.94 0.01 -4.77
N TRP A 158 4.82 1.30 -4.46
CA TRP A 158 3.59 2.08 -4.66
C TRP A 158 3.62 2.91 -5.95
N PHE A 159 4.78 3.00 -6.60
CA PHE A 159 4.93 3.67 -7.86
C PHE A 159 4.59 2.73 -9.01
N SER A 160 3.83 3.23 -9.98
CA SER A 160 3.55 2.54 -11.23
C SER A 160 3.61 3.55 -12.37
N ASP A 161 4.46 3.27 -13.35
CA ASP A 161 4.54 3.96 -14.63
C ASP A 161 3.94 3.14 -15.79
N ASP A 162 3.38 1.98 -15.46
CA ASP A 162 2.64 1.12 -16.39
C ASP A 162 1.32 1.81 -16.78
N LEU A 163 1.25 2.29 -18.03
CA LEU A 163 -0.01 2.51 -18.74
C LEU A 163 -0.60 1.12 -19.09
N ARG A 164 -1.30 0.47 -18.16
CA ARG A 164 -2.10 -0.74 -18.45
C ARG A 164 -3.58 -0.41 -18.56
#